data_AF-A0A7C4UEA3-F1
#
_entry.id   AF-A0A7C4UEA3-F1
#
_cell.length_a   1.000
_cell.length_b   1.000
_cell.length_c   1.000
_cell.angle_alpha   90.00
_cell.angle_beta   90.00
_cell.angle_gamma   90.00
#
_symmetry.space_group_name_H-M   'P 1'
#
loop_
_entity.id
_entity.type
_entity.pdbx_description
1 polymer ?
#
loop_
_entity_poly.entity_id
_entity_poly.type
_entity_poly.pdbx_seq_one_letter_code
_entity_poly.pdbx_strand_id
1 'polypeptide(L)'
;MARRSENGPDHSDGWLKFLIPAGAICLTAIAASVLMFRSRRRVIYNRRWLCKLPIVAAAICVIGLALYRLTPEMRPIQDGDPKMFWLHACRIDVGVKDVKDYHPGYYLPRDGWFIYYVQGMHEQFIYRVPESDALSVFPLVVEKLRKAPAGALHPDVEQGFKQWVRTTSDANDATGLLVAIRTSRLQRLKQDDPYKIYDAVEMEEAEFSQRWHRIQRFQMNVVFEFCFLTSLVLLVASPWLLRWYRWKLAALLALLPVYFFMPYWLGYAQWTFTSVGPSGGILYPYLIAPFRGLPWTPLDPLIMRNIPQPLEPLSQTGGPMMGMTNFGGPAPITVAAIALAVGASVGLVGWIIDRDKKRRIARTSTVQ
;
A
#
# COMPACT_ATOMS: atom_id res chain seq x y z
N MET A 1 10.38 -20.57 6.48
CA MET A 1 11.68 -19.86 6.62
C MET A 1 12.61 -20.30 5.49
N ALA A 2 12.51 -19.65 4.33
CA ALA A 2 13.39 -19.90 3.19
C ALA A 2 14.63 -18.99 3.30
N ARG A 3 15.82 -19.56 3.07
CA ARG A 3 17.09 -18.80 3.00
C ARG A 3 17.04 -17.87 1.80
N ARG A 4 17.18 -16.56 2.03
CA ARG A 4 17.39 -15.55 0.97
C ARG A 4 18.67 -15.88 0.21
N SER A 5 18.55 -16.03 -1.10
CA SER A 5 19.67 -15.98 -2.05
C SER A 5 20.22 -14.55 -2.07
N GLU A 6 21.51 -14.37 -1.77
CA GLU A 6 22.17 -13.06 -1.62
C GLU A 6 22.60 -12.40 -2.95
N ASN A 7 22.34 -13.01 -4.12
CA ASN A 7 22.79 -12.47 -5.41
C ASN A 7 21.63 -11.95 -6.27
N GLY A 8 20.92 -10.93 -5.77
CA GLY A 8 19.99 -10.15 -6.59
C GLY A 8 20.71 -9.02 -7.33
N PRO A 9 20.25 -8.62 -8.52
CA PRO A 9 20.78 -7.47 -9.25
C PRO A 9 20.80 -6.22 -8.35
N ASP A 10 21.86 -5.42 -8.50
CA ASP A 10 22.18 -4.30 -7.61
C ASP A 10 21.06 -3.24 -7.62
N HIS A 11 20.08 -3.42 -6.73
CA HIS A 11 18.93 -2.54 -6.58
C HIS A 11 19.32 -1.15 -6.03
N SER A 12 20.58 -0.93 -5.67
CA SER A 12 21.09 0.32 -5.08
C SER A 12 20.93 1.54 -6.01
N ASP A 13 21.02 1.34 -7.33
CA ASP A 13 20.93 2.42 -8.33
C ASP A 13 19.54 3.06 -8.45
N GLY A 14 18.48 2.30 -8.12
CA GLY A 14 17.13 2.85 -8.04
C GLY A 14 16.98 3.78 -6.84
N TRP A 15 17.48 3.36 -5.68
CA TRP A 15 17.28 4.07 -4.41
C TRP A 15 18.03 5.40 -4.32
N LEU A 16 19.24 5.48 -4.88
CA LEU A 16 19.98 6.75 -4.97
C LEU A 16 19.20 7.81 -5.75
N LYS A 17 18.50 7.41 -6.83
CA LYS A 17 17.61 8.32 -7.59
C LYS A 17 16.36 8.74 -6.80
N PHE A 18 15.96 8.03 -5.74
CA PHE A 18 14.83 8.36 -4.87
C PHE A 18 15.21 9.20 -3.65
N LEU A 19 16.36 8.93 -3.03
CA LEU A 19 16.84 9.69 -1.87
C LEU A 19 17.20 11.13 -2.25
N ILE A 20 17.63 11.36 -3.49
CA ILE A 20 17.97 12.70 -3.99
C ILE A 20 16.74 13.63 -4.03
N PRO A 21 15.60 13.29 -4.68
CA PRO A 21 14.42 14.15 -4.69
C PRO A 21 13.71 14.22 -3.33
N ALA A 22 13.60 13.13 -2.56
CA ALA A 22 13.01 13.18 -1.22
C ALA A 22 13.87 14.02 -0.27
N GLY A 23 15.20 13.84 -0.33
CA GLY A 23 16.17 14.68 0.38
C GLY A 23 16.12 16.13 -0.07
N ALA A 24 15.99 16.41 -1.37
CA ALA A 24 15.84 17.75 -1.90
C ALA A 24 14.52 18.41 -1.46
N ILE A 25 13.41 17.67 -1.40
CA ILE A 25 12.12 18.17 -0.89
C ILE A 25 12.22 18.48 0.61
N CYS A 26 12.83 17.61 1.40
CA CYS A 26 13.10 17.89 2.81
C CYS A 26 14.04 19.09 2.99
N LEU A 27 15.13 19.18 2.22
CA LEU A 27 16.08 20.29 2.30
C LEU A 27 15.47 21.60 1.84
N THR A 28 14.61 21.60 0.81
CA THR A 28 13.88 22.79 0.36
C THR A 28 12.78 23.19 1.34
N ALA A 29 12.06 22.25 1.96
CA ALA A 29 11.11 22.54 3.03
C ALA A 29 11.81 23.11 4.28
N ILE A 30 12.98 22.56 4.64
CA ILE A 30 13.83 23.07 5.72
C ILE A 30 14.36 24.46 5.35
N ALA A 31 14.87 24.65 4.13
CA ALA A 31 15.40 25.92 3.66
C ALA A 31 14.31 27.00 3.55
N ALA A 32 13.12 26.66 3.04
CA ALA A 32 11.96 27.55 2.98
C ALA A 32 11.47 27.90 4.38
N SER A 33 11.45 26.94 5.31
CA SER A 33 11.19 27.19 6.72
C SER A 33 12.24 28.16 7.28
N VAL A 34 13.52 27.91 7.08
CA VAL A 34 14.63 28.77 7.53
C VAL A 34 14.54 30.18 6.92
N LEU A 35 14.14 30.32 5.64
CA LEU A 35 13.97 31.60 4.94
C LEU A 35 12.75 32.38 5.45
N MET A 36 11.59 31.72 5.62
CA MET A 36 10.43 32.30 6.28
C MET A 36 10.73 32.70 7.74
N PHE A 37 11.65 31.99 8.40
CA PHE A 37 12.13 32.34 9.72
C PHE A 37 13.13 33.50 9.74
N ARG A 38 13.97 33.61 8.70
CA ARG A 38 14.93 34.71 8.52
C ARG A 38 14.24 36.06 8.27
N SER A 39 13.08 36.09 7.62
CA SER A 39 12.34 37.35 7.40
C SER A 39 11.67 37.89 8.69
N ARG A 40 11.57 37.08 9.76
CA ARG A 40 11.12 37.49 11.11
C ARG A 40 12.27 37.75 12.10
N ARG A 41 13.40 38.26 11.60
CA ARG A 41 14.66 38.54 12.33
C ARG A 41 14.58 39.47 13.56
N ARG A 42 13.43 40.00 13.97
CA ARG A 42 13.31 40.77 15.23
C ARG A 42 13.03 39.92 16.49
N VAL A 43 12.81 38.61 16.38
CA VAL A 43 12.50 37.73 17.53
C VAL A 43 13.64 36.72 17.80
N ILE A 44 14.91 37.17 17.77
CA ILE A 44 16.10 36.31 17.96
C ILE A 44 16.48 36.10 19.44
N TYR A 45 15.75 36.66 20.41
CA TYR A 45 16.13 36.54 21.82
C TYR A 45 15.67 35.24 22.53
N ASN A 46 15.32 34.18 21.81
CA ASN A 46 14.86 32.95 22.47
C ASN A 46 15.41 31.67 21.79
N ARG A 47 16.66 31.34 22.10
CA ARG A 47 17.39 30.09 21.71
C ARG A 47 16.63 28.78 22.00
N ARG A 48 15.55 28.81 22.78
CA ARG A 48 14.71 27.64 23.15
C ARG A 48 14.15 26.86 21.95
N TRP A 49 14.13 27.44 20.75
CA TRP A 49 13.71 26.75 19.52
C TRP A 49 14.74 25.77 18.97
N LEU A 50 16.03 26.04 19.17
CA LEU A 50 17.10 25.18 18.66
C LEU A 50 17.05 23.79 19.29
N CYS A 51 16.54 23.67 20.52
CA CYS A 51 16.32 22.38 21.18
C CYS A 51 15.09 21.62 20.66
N LYS A 52 14.16 22.30 19.96
CA LYS A 52 12.88 21.72 19.51
C LYS A 52 12.99 21.06 18.15
N LEU A 53 13.74 21.69 17.24
CA LEU A 53 13.93 21.21 15.88
C LEU A 53 14.52 19.79 15.82
N PRO A 54 15.51 19.40 16.65
CA PRO A 54 16.03 18.05 16.67
C PRO A 54 14.96 16.99 17.01
N ILE A 55 14.01 17.30 17.89
CA ILE A 55 12.93 16.37 18.27
C ILE A 55 11.98 16.15 17.09
N VAL A 56 11.58 17.23 16.39
CA VAL A 56 10.73 17.13 15.20
C VAL A 56 11.45 16.40 14.07
N ALA A 57 12.72 16.72 13.84
CA ALA A 57 13.54 16.03 12.86
C ALA A 57 13.69 14.55 13.18
N ALA A 58 13.93 14.19 14.46
CA ALA A 58 14.00 12.81 14.89
C ALA A 58 12.69 12.04 14.62
N ALA A 59 11.53 12.64 14.88
CA ALA A 59 10.24 12.01 14.57
C ALA A 59 10.06 11.76 13.06
N ILE A 60 10.44 12.71 12.21
CA ILE A 60 10.41 12.55 10.74
C ILE A 60 11.39 11.46 10.30
N CYS A 61 12.59 11.41 10.87
CA CYS A 61 13.57 10.36 10.60
C CYS A 61 13.07 8.97 11.01
N VAL A 62 12.34 8.86 12.13
CA VAL A 62 11.71 7.59 12.55
C VAL A 62 10.65 7.14 11.54
N ILE A 63 9.83 8.05 11.01
CA ILE A 63 8.87 7.73 9.94
C ILE A 63 9.60 7.25 8.69
N GLY A 64 10.63 7.97 8.25
CA GLY A 64 11.43 7.59 7.08
C GLY A 64 12.09 6.22 7.25
N LEU A 65 12.64 5.94 8.43
CA LEU A 65 13.24 4.64 8.76
C LEU A 65 12.21 3.51 8.81
N ALA A 66 11.02 3.76 9.38
CA ALA A 66 9.94 2.80 9.44
C ALA A 66 9.46 2.43 8.02
N LEU A 67 9.22 3.44 7.18
CA LEU A 67 8.87 3.21 5.77
C LEU A 67 9.98 2.45 5.03
N TYR A 68 11.24 2.85 5.19
CA TYR A 68 12.37 2.15 4.56
C TYR A 68 12.43 0.67 4.93
N ARG A 69 12.23 0.35 6.22
CA ARG A 69 12.26 -1.05 6.70
C ARG A 69 11.04 -1.87 6.26
N LEU A 70 9.85 -1.27 6.26
CA LEU A 70 8.61 -1.96 5.91
C LEU A 70 8.40 -2.09 4.39
N THR A 71 8.95 -1.18 3.59
CA THR A 71 8.74 -1.14 2.13
C THR A 71 9.03 -2.48 1.44
N PRO A 72 10.14 -3.20 1.71
CA PRO A 72 10.42 -4.49 1.09
C PRO A 72 9.40 -5.58 1.43
N GLU A 73 8.87 -5.58 2.65
CA GLU A 73 7.90 -6.57 3.14
C GLU A 73 6.48 -6.28 2.63
N MET A 74 6.14 -5.00 2.49
CA MET A 74 4.83 -4.53 2.04
C MET A 74 4.75 -4.38 0.51
N ARG A 75 5.74 -4.86 -0.25
CA ARG A 75 5.67 -4.81 -1.72
C ARG A 75 4.49 -5.68 -2.18
N PRO A 76 3.57 -5.15 -3.00
CA PRO A 76 2.44 -5.93 -3.50
C PRO A 76 2.87 -6.99 -4.54
N ILE A 77 4.14 -6.94 -4.97
CA ILE A 77 4.75 -7.93 -5.85
C ILE A 77 6.10 -8.34 -5.31
N GLN A 78 6.33 -9.65 -5.31
CA GLN A 78 7.58 -10.26 -4.87
C GLN A 78 8.32 -10.83 -6.08
N ASP A 79 9.64 -10.95 -5.97
CA ASP A 79 10.41 -11.67 -6.98
C ASP A 79 10.20 -13.18 -6.74
N GLY A 80 9.89 -13.89 -7.82
CA GLY A 80 9.53 -15.30 -7.81
C GLY A 80 10.66 -16.21 -8.28
N ASP A 81 10.49 -17.51 -8.07
CA ASP A 81 11.38 -18.54 -8.60
C ASP A 81 10.85 -19.02 -9.97
N PRO A 82 11.66 -19.04 -11.06
CA PRO A 82 11.23 -19.55 -12.36
C PRO A 82 10.72 -21.00 -12.31
N LYS A 83 11.25 -21.84 -11.42
CA LYS A 83 10.77 -23.21 -11.24
C LYS A 83 9.39 -23.25 -10.59
N MET A 84 9.15 -22.38 -9.60
CA MET A 84 7.83 -22.22 -8.98
C MET A 84 6.80 -21.70 -9.98
N PHE A 85 7.18 -20.73 -10.83
CA PHE A 85 6.33 -20.26 -11.91
C PHE A 85 5.86 -21.43 -12.80
N TRP A 86 6.78 -22.25 -13.31
CA TRP A 86 6.45 -23.36 -14.19
C TRP A 86 5.69 -24.49 -13.48
N LEU A 87 6.00 -24.75 -12.21
CA LEU A 87 5.21 -25.67 -11.38
C LEU A 87 3.75 -25.19 -11.29
N HIS A 88 3.51 -23.90 -11.07
CA HIS A 88 2.17 -23.36 -10.95
C HIS A 88 1.43 -23.25 -12.29
N ALA A 89 2.15 -22.91 -13.37
CA ALA A 89 1.57 -22.78 -14.70
C ALA A 89 1.24 -24.14 -15.35
N CYS A 90 2.15 -25.11 -15.22
CA CYS A 90 2.06 -26.40 -15.91
C CYS A 90 1.75 -27.58 -14.97
N ARG A 91 1.74 -27.40 -13.65
CA ARG A 91 1.52 -28.47 -12.65
C ARG A 91 2.48 -29.65 -12.81
N ILE A 92 3.73 -29.35 -13.17
CA ILE A 92 4.81 -30.33 -13.28
C ILE A 92 5.96 -29.96 -12.35
N ASP A 93 6.55 -30.96 -11.70
CA ASP A 93 7.76 -30.74 -10.91
C ASP A 93 8.94 -30.45 -11.86
N VAL A 94 9.55 -29.27 -11.75
CA VAL A 94 10.78 -28.85 -12.47
C VAL A 94 11.99 -28.71 -11.53
N GLY A 95 12.07 -29.58 -10.53
CA GLY A 95 13.07 -29.56 -9.48
C GLY A 95 12.61 -28.83 -8.21
N VAL A 96 11.30 -28.73 -8.00
CA VAL A 96 10.69 -28.21 -6.77
C VAL A 96 9.71 -29.26 -6.28
N LYS A 97 10.01 -29.83 -5.11
CA LYS A 97 9.14 -30.82 -4.48
C LYS A 97 7.78 -30.19 -4.18
N ASP A 98 6.75 -30.96 -4.52
CA ASP A 98 5.34 -30.59 -4.47
C ASP A 98 4.98 -29.72 -3.26
N VAL A 99 4.48 -28.52 -3.54
CA VAL A 99 4.09 -27.54 -2.52
C VAL A 99 2.63 -27.79 -2.18
N LYS A 100 2.40 -28.58 -1.14
CA LYS A 100 1.04 -28.91 -0.67
C LYS A 100 0.27 -27.65 -0.26
N ASP A 101 -1.04 -27.70 -0.48
CA ASP A 101 -2.09 -26.87 0.14
C ASP A 101 -2.27 -25.42 -0.33
N TYR A 102 -1.75 -25.05 -1.51
CA TYR A 102 -2.05 -23.76 -2.12
C TYR A 102 -2.94 -23.90 -3.36
N HIS A 103 -3.75 -22.87 -3.65
CA HIS A 103 -4.43 -22.70 -4.94
C HIS A 103 -3.61 -21.74 -5.80
N PRO A 104 -2.56 -22.21 -6.50
CA PRO A 104 -1.76 -21.34 -7.34
C PRO A 104 -2.42 -21.08 -8.68
N GLY A 105 -1.98 -20.01 -9.33
CA GLY A 105 -2.31 -19.72 -10.72
C GLY A 105 -1.24 -18.86 -11.37
N TYR A 106 -1.47 -18.50 -12.62
CA TYR A 106 -0.60 -17.62 -13.37
C TYR A 106 -1.41 -16.62 -14.18
N TYR A 107 -0.75 -15.52 -14.53
CA TYR A 107 -1.23 -14.55 -15.51
C TYR A 107 -0.33 -14.63 -16.75
N LEU A 108 -0.86 -14.21 -17.90
CA LEU A 108 -0.08 -14.18 -19.12
C LEU A 108 1.14 -13.24 -18.97
N PRO A 109 2.27 -13.56 -19.62
CA PRO A 109 3.47 -12.74 -19.56
C PRO A 109 3.20 -11.29 -20.00
N ARG A 110 3.84 -10.33 -19.32
CA ARG A 110 3.64 -8.90 -19.60
C ARG A 110 4.90 -8.10 -19.25
N ASP A 111 5.24 -7.13 -20.10
CA ASP A 111 6.36 -6.20 -19.88
C ASP A 111 7.71 -6.90 -19.57
N GLY A 112 7.96 -8.08 -20.16
CA GLY A 112 9.16 -8.90 -19.90
C GLY A 112 9.12 -9.70 -18.59
N TRP A 113 7.94 -9.88 -17.99
CA TRP A 113 7.73 -10.63 -16.75
C TRP A 113 6.77 -11.80 -16.95
N PHE A 114 7.14 -12.95 -16.40
CA PHE A 114 6.24 -14.08 -16.17
C PHE A 114 5.68 -13.97 -14.77
N ILE A 115 4.36 -14.13 -14.62
CA ILE A 115 3.67 -13.74 -13.40
C ILE A 115 2.87 -14.93 -12.88
N TYR A 116 3.09 -15.28 -11.61
CA TYR A 116 2.29 -16.27 -10.92
C TYR A 116 1.76 -15.74 -9.60
N TYR A 117 0.78 -16.43 -9.05
CA TYR A 117 0.25 -16.10 -7.74
C TYR A 117 0.03 -17.34 -6.88
N VAL A 118 0.03 -17.10 -5.58
CA VAL A 118 -0.38 -18.06 -4.55
C VAL A 118 -1.58 -17.46 -3.83
N GLN A 119 -2.72 -18.13 -3.89
CA GLN A 119 -3.90 -17.71 -3.15
C GLN A 119 -3.74 -18.05 -1.66
N GLY A 120 -3.75 -17.01 -0.82
CA GLY A 120 -3.92 -17.13 0.62
C GLY A 120 -5.39 -17.10 1.03
N MET A 121 -5.67 -17.17 2.34
CA MET A 121 -7.04 -17.16 2.86
C MET A 121 -7.79 -15.86 2.58
N HIS A 122 -7.09 -14.73 2.56
CA HIS A 122 -7.70 -13.39 2.41
C HIS A 122 -7.01 -12.51 1.37
N GLU A 123 -5.89 -12.96 0.83
CA GLU A 123 -5.11 -12.19 -0.13
C GLU A 123 -4.45 -13.09 -1.17
N GLN A 124 -4.07 -12.48 -2.29
CA GLN A 124 -3.38 -13.14 -3.38
C GLN A 124 -1.95 -12.61 -3.40
N PHE A 125 -0.97 -13.49 -3.16
CA PHE A 125 0.43 -13.14 -3.22
C PHE A 125 0.91 -13.23 -4.66
N ILE A 126 1.31 -12.09 -5.24
CA ILE A 126 1.75 -11.99 -6.63
C ILE A 126 3.28 -12.05 -6.69
N TYR A 127 3.77 -12.88 -7.60
CA TYR A 127 5.18 -13.07 -7.87
C TYR A 127 5.46 -12.79 -9.34
N ARG A 128 6.63 -12.19 -9.61
CA ARG A 128 7.14 -11.99 -10.98
C ARG A 128 8.48 -12.66 -11.16
N VAL A 129 8.72 -13.17 -12.35
CA VAL A 129 9.96 -13.79 -12.77
C VAL A 129 10.42 -13.08 -14.04
N PRO A 130 11.68 -12.61 -14.13
CA PRO A 130 12.21 -12.07 -15.37
C PRO A 130 12.05 -13.08 -16.51
N GLU A 131 11.70 -12.60 -17.70
CA GLU A 131 11.55 -13.46 -18.88
C GLU A 131 12.79 -14.31 -19.16
N SER A 132 13.99 -13.74 -19.03
CA SER A 132 15.26 -14.49 -19.18
C SER A 132 15.33 -15.71 -18.27
N ASP A 133 14.90 -15.57 -17.02
CA ASP A 133 15.02 -16.58 -15.99
C ASP A 133 13.95 -17.66 -16.18
N ALA A 134 12.73 -17.26 -16.52
CA ALA A 134 11.64 -18.17 -16.86
C ALA A 134 11.99 -19.01 -18.11
N LEU A 135 12.51 -18.38 -19.16
CA LEU A 135 12.90 -19.04 -20.40
C LEU A 135 14.09 -19.99 -20.21
N SER A 136 15.00 -19.72 -19.27
CA SER A 136 16.11 -20.62 -18.97
C SER A 136 15.67 -22.02 -18.50
N VAL A 137 14.50 -22.12 -17.86
CA VAL A 137 13.93 -23.38 -17.35
C VAL A 137 12.99 -24.03 -18.38
N PHE A 138 12.55 -23.29 -19.40
CA PHE A 138 11.53 -23.74 -20.34
C PHE A 138 11.87 -25.01 -21.13
N PRO A 139 13.10 -25.25 -21.62
CA PRO A 139 13.42 -26.50 -22.30
C PRO A 139 13.16 -27.75 -21.45
N LEU A 140 13.45 -27.68 -20.14
CA LEU A 140 13.18 -28.76 -19.19
C LEU A 140 11.67 -28.98 -18.98
N VAL A 141 10.87 -27.90 -18.99
CA VAL A 141 9.41 -27.96 -18.91
C VAL A 141 8.86 -28.73 -20.10
N VAL A 142 9.27 -28.36 -21.32
CA VAL A 142 8.84 -29.01 -22.56
C VAL A 142 9.23 -30.49 -22.57
N GLU A 143 10.46 -30.82 -22.15
CA GLU A 143 10.93 -32.21 -22.04
C GLU A 143 10.04 -33.02 -21.10
N LYS A 144 9.72 -32.48 -19.92
CA LYS A 144 8.87 -33.15 -18.93
C LYS A 144 7.43 -33.31 -19.41
N LEU A 145 6.86 -32.31 -20.09
CA LEU A 145 5.53 -32.42 -20.70
C LEU A 145 5.47 -33.51 -21.77
N ARG A 146 6.52 -33.63 -22.61
CA ARG A 146 6.60 -34.69 -23.63
C ARG A 146 6.74 -36.09 -23.04
N LYS A 147 7.47 -36.23 -21.94
CA LYS A 147 7.73 -37.51 -21.28
C LYS A 147 6.64 -37.92 -20.28
N ALA A 148 5.67 -37.05 -20.00
CA ALA A 148 4.60 -37.34 -19.08
C ALA A 148 3.72 -38.51 -19.60
N PRO A 149 3.41 -39.52 -18.76
CA PRO A 149 2.47 -40.57 -19.14
C PRO A 149 1.10 -40.00 -19.48
N ALA A 150 0.36 -40.70 -20.35
CA ALA A 150 -1.02 -40.32 -20.68
C ALA A 150 -1.89 -40.23 -19.41
N GLY A 151 -2.62 -39.12 -19.26
CA GLY A 151 -3.46 -38.87 -18.08
C GLY A 151 -2.72 -38.45 -16.81
N ALA A 152 -1.38 -38.35 -16.82
CA ALA A 152 -0.63 -37.86 -15.67
C ALA A 152 -0.67 -36.32 -15.53
N LEU A 153 -0.90 -35.61 -16.64
CA LEU A 153 -0.99 -34.16 -16.66
C LEU A 153 -2.42 -33.70 -16.32
N HIS A 154 -2.54 -32.49 -15.78
CA HIS A 154 -3.84 -31.86 -15.62
C HIS A 154 -4.52 -31.66 -16.99
N PRO A 155 -5.85 -31.88 -17.11
CA PRO A 155 -6.53 -31.82 -18.42
C PRO A 155 -6.26 -30.55 -19.22
N ASP A 156 -6.30 -29.38 -18.55
CA ASP A 156 -6.03 -28.08 -19.18
C ASP A 156 -4.60 -27.98 -19.74
N VAL A 157 -3.63 -28.57 -19.03
CA VAL A 157 -2.22 -28.55 -19.43
C VAL A 157 -1.99 -29.52 -20.58
N GLU A 158 -2.58 -30.72 -20.51
CA GLU A 158 -2.45 -31.73 -21.56
C GLU A 158 -3.07 -31.25 -22.87
N GLN A 159 -4.28 -30.69 -22.82
CA GLN A 159 -4.96 -30.14 -24.01
C GLN A 159 -4.21 -28.92 -24.57
N GLY A 160 -3.79 -27.99 -23.71
CA GLY A 160 -3.04 -26.81 -24.11
C GLY A 160 -1.69 -27.16 -24.74
N PHE A 161 -0.98 -28.12 -24.17
CA PHE A 161 0.28 -28.61 -24.74
C PHE A 161 0.08 -29.26 -26.11
N LYS A 162 -0.94 -30.11 -26.28
CA LYS A 162 -1.29 -30.71 -27.58
C LYS A 162 -1.63 -29.65 -28.62
N GLN A 163 -2.37 -28.60 -28.23
CA GLN A 163 -2.72 -27.50 -29.12
C GLN A 163 -1.46 -26.73 -29.53
N TRP A 164 -0.62 -26.33 -28.58
CA TRP A 164 0.63 -25.61 -28.83
C TRP A 164 1.56 -26.37 -29.78
N VAL A 165 1.76 -27.67 -29.57
CA VAL A 165 2.59 -28.52 -30.46
C VAL A 165 2.03 -28.56 -31.90
N ARG A 166 0.71 -28.45 -32.09
CA ARG A 166 0.09 -28.44 -33.42
C ARG A 166 0.19 -27.09 -34.12
N THR A 167 0.13 -26.00 -33.36
CA THR A 167 0.05 -24.63 -33.90
C THR A 167 1.40 -23.99 -34.11
N THR A 168 2.41 -24.35 -33.31
CA THR A 168 3.66 -23.61 -33.24
C THR A 168 4.81 -24.40 -33.86
N SER A 169 5.60 -23.75 -34.73
CA SER A 169 6.84 -24.30 -35.28
C SER A 169 8.06 -24.08 -34.37
N ASP A 170 7.99 -23.09 -33.48
CA ASP A 170 9.04 -22.78 -32.50
C ASP A 170 8.84 -23.50 -31.16
N ALA A 171 9.78 -24.39 -30.83
CA ALA A 171 9.80 -25.11 -29.57
C ALA A 171 10.10 -24.21 -28.34
N ASN A 172 10.52 -22.97 -28.55
CA ASN A 172 10.86 -22.00 -27.49
C ASN A 172 9.75 -20.98 -27.20
N ASP A 173 8.59 -21.09 -27.86
CA ASP A 173 7.45 -20.18 -27.65
C ASP A 173 6.71 -20.46 -26.34
N ALA A 174 7.32 -20.05 -25.23
CA ALA A 174 6.77 -20.17 -23.89
C ALA A 174 5.43 -19.44 -23.73
N THR A 175 5.30 -18.26 -24.33
CA THR A 175 4.07 -17.46 -24.28
C THR A 175 2.93 -18.17 -24.99
N GLY A 176 3.18 -18.73 -26.18
CA GLY A 176 2.19 -19.52 -26.91
C GLY A 176 1.73 -20.75 -26.13
N LEU A 177 2.63 -21.42 -25.40
CA LEU A 177 2.24 -22.54 -24.54
C LEU A 177 1.26 -22.08 -23.45
N LEU A 178 1.58 -20.99 -22.74
CA LEU A 178 0.73 -20.45 -21.69
C LEU A 178 -0.63 -20.01 -22.24
N VAL A 179 -0.68 -19.38 -23.42
CA VAL A 179 -1.93 -19.02 -24.09
C VAL A 179 -2.77 -20.26 -24.41
N ALA A 180 -2.16 -21.34 -24.90
CA ALA A 180 -2.86 -22.57 -25.22
C ALA A 180 -3.41 -23.26 -23.95
N ILE A 181 -2.64 -23.30 -22.85
CA ILE A 181 -3.09 -23.82 -21.56
C ILE A 181 -4.26 -22.99 -21.01
N ARG A 182 -4.15 -21.66 -21.03
CA ARG A 182 -5.23 -20.75 -20.61
C ARG A 182 -6.49 -20.97 -21.44
N THR A 183 -6.34 -21.07 -22.76
CA THR A 183 -7.48 -21.27 -23.68
C THR A 183 -8.20 -22.59 -23.37
N SER A 184 -7.43 -23.66 -23.15
CA SER A 184 -7.98 -24.97 -22.77
C SER A 184 -8.72 -24.92 -21.42
N ARG A 185 -8.14 -24.24 -20.42
CA ARG A 185 -8.78 -24.00 -19.12
C ARG A 185 -10.10 -23.27 -19.27
N LEU A 186 -10.13 -22.15 -20.00
CA LEU A 186 -11.34 -21.36 -20.20
C LEU A 186 -12.41 -22.14 -20.97
N GLN A 187 -12.01 -22.93 -21.97
CA GLN A 187 -12.94 -23.79 -22.71
C GLN A 187 -13.57 -24.85 -21.81
N ARG A 188 -12.78 -25.50 -20.94
CA ARG A 188 -13.31 -26.45 -19.96
C ARG A 188 -14.24 -25.77 -18.96
N LEU A 189 -13.84 -24.65 -18.36
CA LEU A 189 -14.68 -23.90 -17.42
C LEU A 189 -16.01 -23.46 -18.04
N LYS A 190 -15.99 -23.07 -19.32
CA LYS A 190 -17.20 -22.71 -20.07
C LYS A 190 -18.14 -23.91 -20.28
N GLN A 191 -17.61 -25.13 -20.35
CA GLN A 191 -18.39 -26.36 -20.46
C GLN A 191 -18.92 -26.83 -19.09
N ASP A 192 -18.09 -26.74 -18.05
CA ASP A 192 -18.38 -27.24 -16.70
C ASP A 192 -19.31 -26.30 -15.90
N ASP A 193 -19.03 -24.99 -15.91
CA ASP A 193 -19.78 -23.97 -15.17
C ASP A 193 -19.70 -22.58 -15.88
N PRO A 194 -20.54 -22.37 -16.91
CA PRO A 194 -20.46 -21.18 -17.77
C PRO A 194 -20.78 -19.87 -17.06
N TYR A 195 -21.58 -19.88 -15.99
CA TYR A 195 -22.15 -18.64 -15.43
C TYR A 195 -21.53 -18.18 -14.11
N LYS A 196 -20.76 -19.04 -13.41
CA LYS A 196 -20.14 -18.65 -12.13
C LYS A 196 -18.63 -18.64 -12.22
N ILE A 197 -18.03 -19.78 -12.55
CA ILE A 197 -16.57 -19.92 -12.47
C ILE A 197 -15.91 -19.32 -13.72
N TYR A 198 -16.48 -19.55 -14.90
CA TYR A 198 -15.95 -18.98 -16.14
C TYR A 198 -15.92 -17.44 -16.09
N ASP A 199 -17.06 -16.81 -15.82
CA ASP A 199 -17.18 -15.34 -15.74
C ASP A 199 -16.25 -14.77 -14.65
N ALA A 200 -16.14 -15.43 -13.49
CA ALA A 200 -15.25 -14.99 -12.41
C ALA A 200 -13.76 -15.01 -12.83
N VAL A 201 -13.30 -16.05 -13.52
CA VAL A 201 -11.91 -16.14 -13.97
C VAL A 201 -11.62 -15.13 -15.09
N GLU A 202 -12.55 -14.93 -16.01
CA GLU A 202 -12.41 -13.93 -17.08
C GLU A 202 -12.36 -12.50 -16.50
N MET A 203 -13.23 -12.19 -15.53
CA MET A 203 -13.22 -10.92 -14.81
C MET A 203 -11.91 -10.73 -14.02
N GLU A 204 -11.41 -11.77 -13.33
CA GLU A 204 -10.17 -11.69 -12.55
C GLU A 204 -8.98 -11.28 -13.43
N GLU A 205 -8.87 -11.81 -14.64
CA GLU A 205 -7.77 -11.45 -15.56
C GLU A 205 -7.88 -9.99 -16.07
N ALA A 206 -9.10 -9.51 -16.30
CA ALA A 206 -9.34 -8.11 -16.65
C ALA A 206 -8.98 -7.18 -15.47
N GLU A 207 -9.39 -7.53 -14.25
CA GLU A 207 -9.05 -6.81 -13.02
C GLU A 207 -7.55 -6.82 -12.75
N PHE A 208 -6.87 -7.94 -13.03
CA PHE A 208 -5.43 -8.06 -12.87
C PHE A 208 -4.68 -7.03 -13.72
N SER A 209 -5.15 -6.73 -14.93
CA SER A 209 -4.53 -5.69 -15.77
C SER A 209 -4.52 -4.31 -15.12
N GLN A 210 -5.60 -3.96 -14.40
CA GLN A 210 -5.67 -2.71 -13.64
C GLN A 210 -4.77 -2.78 -12.40
N ARG A 211 -4.80 -3.92 -11.68
CA ARG A 211 -3.95 -4.15 -10.50
C ARG A 211 -2.47 -4.06 -10.85
N TRP A 212 -2.04 -4.63 -11.98
CA TRP A 212 -0.66 -4.57 -12.47
C TRP A 212 -0.15 -3.14 -12.60
N HIS A 213 -0.94 -2.25 -13.20
CA HIS A 213 -0.58 -0.84 -13.33
C HIS A 213 -0.49 -0.11 -11.98
N ARG A 214 -1.32 -0.49 -11.00
CA ARG A 214 -1.26 0.08 -9.63
C ARG A 214 -0.06 -0.43 -8.85
N ILE A 215 0.29 -1.70 -9.02
CA ILE A 215 1.49 -2.31 -8.43
C ILE A 215 2.75 -1.58 -8.88
N GLN A 216 2.84 -1.23 -10.17
CA GLN A 216 3.97 -0.46 -10.72
C GLN A 216 4.13 0.94 -10.08
N ARG A 217 3.05 1.49 -9.50
CA ARG A 217 3.05 2.79 -8.81
C ARG A 217 3.37 2.69 -7.32
N PHE A 218 3.71 1.52 -6.79
CA PHE A 218 3.96 1.32 -5.37
C PHE A 218 4.97 2.32 -4.77
N GLN A 219 5.97 2.76 -5.54
CA GLN A 219 6.92 3.78 -5.09
C GLN A 219 6.25 5.13 -4.76
N MET A 220 5.19 5.49 -5.49
CA MET A 220 4.39 6.69 -5.20
C MET A 220 3.68 6.58 -3.85
N ASN A 221 3.35 5.37 -3.40
CA ASN A 221 2.76 5.14 -2.06
C ASN A 221 3.76 5.46 -0.97
N VAL A 222 5.02 5.03 -1.13
CA VAL A 222 6.11 5.33 -0.19
C VAL A 222 6.28 6.84 -0.05
N VAL A 223 6.36 7.55 -1.18
CA VAL A 223 6.51 9.02 -1.20
C VAL A 223 5.30 9.70 -0.59
N PHE A 224 4.09 9.27 -0.96
CA PHE A 224 2.85 9.81 -0.42
C PHE A 224 2.79 9.67 1.10
N GLU A 225 2.99 8.47 1.64
CA GLU A 225 2.93 8.24 3.09
C GLU A 225 4.01 9.02 3.83
N PHE A 226 5.23 9.08 3.30
CA PHE A 226 6.29 9.87 3.91
C PHE A 226 5.90 11.36 3.97
N CYS A 227 5.42 11.92 2.88
CA CYS A 227 5.00 13.32 2.79
C CYS A 227 3.81 13.61 3.73
N PHE A 228 2.79 12.75 3.74
CA PHE A 228 1.59 12.92 4.56
C PHE A 228 1.89 12.77 6.06
N LEU A 229 2.68 11.77 6.45
CA LEU A 229 3.03 11.58 7.87
C LEU A 229 3.99 12.67 8.35
N THR A 230 4.88 13.16 7.48
CA THR A 230 5.73 14.32 7.77
C THR A 230 4.90 15.58 7.96
N SER A 231 3.92 15.84 7.07
CA SER A 231 3.03 17.01 7.22
C SER A 231 2.20 16.92 8.49
N LEU A 232 1.75 15.72 8.89
CA LEU A 232 1.07 15.48 10.16
C LEU A 232 1.96 15.84 11.37
N VAL A 233 3.23 15.38 11.37
CA VAL A 233 4.20 15.72 12.44
C VAL A 233 4.44 17.23 12.49
N LEU A 234 4.65 17.87 11.35
CA LEU A 234 4.85 19.32 11.27
C LEU A 234 3.62 20.08 11.73
N LEU A 235 2.42 19.61 11.38
CA LEU A 235 1.16 20.18 11.84
C LEU A 235 1.11 20.14 13.36
N VAL A 236 1.27 18.97 13.98
CA VAL A 236 1.26 18.79 15.44
C VAL A 236 2.35 19.61 16.14
N ALA A 237 3.55 19.68 15.57
CA ALA A 237 4.66 20.44 16.12
C ALA A 237 4.52 21.96 15.93
N SER A 238 3.71 22.41 14.97
CA SER A 238 3.61 23.81 14.58
C SER A 238 3.27 24.77 15.71
N PRO A 239 2.35 24.49 16.67
CA PRO A 239 2.07 25.43 17.76
C PRO A 239 3.25 25.54 18.73
N TRP A 240 3.92 24.42 18.98
CA TRP A 240 5.06 24.33 19.89
C TRP A 240 6.28 25.04 19.33
N LEU A 241 6.50 24.90 18.02
CA LEU A 241 7.42 25.73 17.28
C LEU A 241 6.88 27.17 17.32
N LEU A 242 5.90 27.54 16.51
CA LEU A 242 5.49 28.92 16.20
C LEU A 242 4.96 29.77 17.38
N ARG A 243 4.89 29.23 18.60
CA ARG A 243 4.35 29.89 19.80
C ARG A 243 2.96 30.47 19.54
N TRP A 244 2.12 29.66 18.91
CA TRP A 244 0.77 30.09 18.55
C TRP A 244 -0.06 30.46 19.78
N TYR A 245 -0.98 31.40 19.58
CA TYR A 245 -2.01 31.72 20.55
C TYR A 245 -2.89 30.49 20.80
N ARG A 246 -3.42 30.35 22.01
CA ARG A 246 -4.15 29.15 22.46
C ARG A 246 -5.36 28.79 21.60
N TRP A 247 -6.07 29.79 21.09
CA TRP A 247 -7.21 29.56 20.20
C TRP A 247 -6.79 28.92 18.86
N LYS A 248 -5.61 29.28 18.32
CA LYS A 248 -5.05 28.64 17.11
C LYS A 248 -4.66 27.19 17.38
N LEU A 249 -4.12 26.91 18.58
CA LEU A 249 -3.83 25.54 19.02
C LEU A 249 -5.12 24.72 19.12
N ALA A 250 -6.19 25.28 19.70
CA ALA A 250 -7.48 24.60 19.79
C ALA A 250 -8.06 24.27 18.40
N ALA A 251 -8.05 25.25 17.48
CA ALA A 251 -8.50 25.05 16.11
C ALA A 251 -7.67 23.98 15.37
N LEU A 252 -6.35 23.99 15.55
CA LEU A 252 -5.47 23.00 14.94
C LEU A 252 -5.71 21.58 15.47
N LEU A 253 -5.81 21.42 16.79
CA LEU A 253 -6.07 20.13 17.41
C LEU A 253 -7.47 19.61 17.08
N ALA A 254 -8.44 20.51 16.86
CA ALA A 254 -9.74 20.15 16.33
C ALA A 254 -9.65 19.57 14.91
N LEU A 255 -8.82 20.15 14.04
CA LEU A 255 -8.67 19.68 12.66
C LEU A 255 -7.83 18.40 12.53
N LEU A 256 -7.05 18.05 13.54
CA LEU A 256 -6.09 16.95 13.47
C LEU A 256 -6.74 15.58 13.17
N PRO A 257 -7.85 15.15 13.81
CA PRO A 257 -8.50 13.89 13.49
C PRO A 257 -9.02 13.85 12.04
N VAL A 258 -9.63 14.95 11.58
CA VAL A 258 -10.14 15.08 10.21
C VAL A 258 -8.99 14.94 9.21
N TYR A 259 -7.87 15.64 9.45
CA TYR A 259 -6.69 15.57 8.59
C TYR A 259 -6.07 14.16 8.58
N PHE A 260 -6.03 13.50 9.73
CA PHE A 260 -5.48 12.15 9.87
C PHE A 260 -6.26 11.09 9.07
N PHE A 261 -7.60 11.16 9.04
CA PHE A 261 -8.44 10.23 8.28
C PHE A 261 -8.73 10.66 6.83
N MET A 262 -8.30 11.86 6.44
CA MET A 262 -8.53 12.40 5.10
C MET A 262 -8.01 11.48 3.98
N PRO A 263 -6.80 10.88 4.03
CA PRO A 263 -6.36 9.96 2.98
C PRO A 263 -7.32 8.80 2.76
N TYR A 264 -7.82 8.19 3.86
CA TYR A 264 -8.79 7.10 3.79
C TYR A 264 -10.08 7.50 3.08
N TRP A 265 -10.64 8.66 3.42
CA TRP A 265 -11.85 9.16 2.75
C TRP A 265 -11.62 9.51 1.28
N LEU A 266 -10.41 9.95 0.93
CA LEU A 266 -9.99 10.27 -0.45
C LEU A 266 -9.55 9.02 -1.26
N GLY A 267 -9.74 7.81 -0.72
CA GLY A 267 -9.52 6.57 -1.44
C GLY A 267 -8.21 5.83 -1.16
N TYR A 268 -7.39 6.31 -0.22
CA TYR A 268 -6.15 5.65 0.15
C TYR A 268 -6.36 4.57 1.21
N ALA A 269 -5.80 3.37 1.03
CA ALA A 269 -5.88 2.28 2.03
C ALA A 269 -7.33 1.88 2.42
N GLN A 270 -8.27 1.93 1.46
CA GLN A 270 -9.69 1.62 1.70
C GLN A 270 -9.93 0.21 2.24
N TRP A 271 -9.02 -0.73 1.92
CA TRP A 271 -9.12 -2.13 2.29
C TRP A 271 -8.74 -2.42 3.75
N THR A 272 -8.21 -1.44 4.49
CA THR A 272 -7.74 -1.61 5.89
C THR A 272 -8.79 -2.19 6.84
N PHE A 273 -10.06 -1.83 6.64
CA PHE A 273 -11.16 -2.25 7.51
C PHE A 273 -11.92 -3.48 7.01
N THR A 274 -11.37 -4.17 6.00
CA THR A 274 -11.91 -5.44 5.51
C THR A 274 -11.29 -6.65 6.23
N SER A 275 -11.76 -7.84 5.88
CA SER A 275 -11.25 -9.12 6.37
C SER A 275 -9.77 -9.35 6.05
N VAL A 276 -9.24 -8.70 5.02
CA VAL A 276 -7.81 -8.76 4.62
C VAL A 276 -6.90 -8.09 5.65
N GLY A 277 -7.44 -7.17 6.44
CA GLY A 277 -6.66 -6.38 7.38
C GLY A 277 -5.97 -5.17 6.72
N PRO A 278 -5.02 -4.52 7.41
CA PRO A 278 -4.37 -3.29 6.95
C PRO A 278 -3.65 -3.51 5.63
N SER A 279 -4.17 -2.91 4.56
CA SER A 279 -3.72 -3.11 3.18
C SER A 279 -3.88 -1.83 2.36
N GLY A 280 -3.26 -1.78 1.19
CA GLY A 280 -3.28 -0.63 0.29
C GLY A 280 -2.21 0.44 0.55
N GLY A 281 -1.39 0.26 1.60
CA GLY A 281 -0.28 1.15 1.98
C GLY A 281 0.82 0.40 2.73
N ILE A 282 1.70 1.13 3.42
CA ILE A 282 2.89 0.60 4.11
C ILE A 282 2.77 0.76 5.62
N LEU A 283 2.70 2.00 6.10
CA LEU A 283 2.63 2.35 7.52
C LEU A 283 1.27 2.95 7.87
N TYR A 284 0.72 3.81 7.03
CA TYR A 284 -0.57 4.48 7.28
C TYR A 284 -1.74 3.52 7.58
N PRO A 285 -1.95 2.41 6.84
CA PRO A 285 -3.02 1.45 7.15
C PRO A 285 -2.95 0.93 8.59
N TYR A 286 -1.75 0.67 9.09
CA TYR A 286 -1.52 0.19 10.45
C TYR A 286 -1.79 1.26 11.51
N LEU A 287 -1.59 2.54 11.18
CA LEU A 287 -1.89 3.66 12.07
C LEU A 287 -3.40 3.90 12.24
N ILE A 288 -4.19 3.64 11.20
CA ILE A 288 -5.65 3.82 11.24
C ILE A 288 -6.41 2.55 11.66
N ALA A 289 -5.79 1.36 11.59
CA ALA A 289 -6.40 0.10 11.97
C ALA A 289 -6.99 0.06 13.41
N PRO A 290 -6.37 0.66 14.44
CA PRO A 290 -6.94 0.70 15.79
C PRO A 290 -8.29 1.42 15.91
N PHE A 291 -8.67 2.22 14.91
CA PHE A 291 -9.93 2.95 14.86
C PHE A 291 -11.06 2.16 14.20
N ARG A 292 -10.87 0.85 14.01
CA ARG A 292 -11.92 -0.07 13.56
C ARG A 292 -13.09 -0.05 14.54
N GLY A 293 -14.31 0.03 14.02
CA GLY A 293 -15.52 -0.02 14.85
C GLY A 293 -15.93 1.32 15.45
N LEU A 294 -15.38 2.45 14.98
CA LEU A 294 -16.00 3.75 15.23
C LEU A 294 -17.47 3.71 14.77
N PRO A 295 -18.41 4.28 15.55
CA PRO A 295 -19.83 4.22 15.21
C PRO A 295 -20.10 4.86 13.85
N TRP A 296 -20.96 4.23 13.05
CA TRP A 296 -21.46 4.80 11.80
C TRP A 296 -22.87 5.33 11.99
N THR A 297 -23.15 6.46 11.37
CA THR A 297 -24.49 7.02 11.25
C THR A 297 -25.04 6.73 9.85
N PRO A 298 -26.37 6.83 9.63
CA PRO A 298 -26.97 6.67 8.30
C PRO A 298 -26.47 7.67 7.24
N LEU A 299 -25.87 8.79 7.66
CA LEU A 299 -25.34 9.82 6.75
C LEU A 299 -23.91 9.52 6.28
N ASP A 300 -23.13 8.71 7.01
CA ASP A 300 -21.74 8.42 6.65
C ASP A 300 -21.60 7.72 5.28
N PRO A 301 -22.42 6.71 4.93
CA PRO A 301 -22.39 6.12 3.59
C PRO A 301 -22.72 7.13 2.49
N LEU A 302 -23.65 8.06 2.74
CA LEU A 302 -24.01 9.11 1.78
C LEU A 302 -22.82 10.05 1.54
N ILE A 303 -22.13 10.46 2.62
CA ILE A 303 -20.93 11.29 2.52
C ILE A 303 -19.84 10.55 1.75
N MET A 304 -19.51 9.32 2.15
CA MET A 304 -18.44 8.53 1.54
C MET A 304 -18.67 8.22 0.06
N ARG A 305 -19.93 8.07 -0.37
CA ARG A 305 -20.28 7.88 -1.79
C ARG A 305 -20.09 9.13 -2.64
N ASN A 306 -20.16 10.31 -2.04
CA ASN A 306 -20.07 11.60 -2.74
C ASN A 306 -18.68 12.25 -2.65
N ILE A 307 -17.79 11.74 -1.79
CA ILE A 307 -16.40 12.23 -1.70
C ILE A 307 -15.62 11.72 -2.92
N PRO A 308 -14.96 12.60 -3.69
CA PRO A 308 -14.08 12.16 -4.77
C PRO A 308 -12.89 11.37 -4.20
N GLN A 309 -12.45 10.34 -4.93
CA GLN A 309 -11.40 9.43 -4.48
C GLN A 309 -10.09 9.58 -5.29
N PRO A 310 -9.43 10.75 -5.26
CA PRO A 310 -8.23 10.99 -6.08
C PRO A 310 -7.03 10.13 -5.67
N LEU A 311 -7.03 9.54 -4.46
CA LEU A 311 -5.95 8.68 -3.98
C LEU A 311 -6.21 7.19 -4.22
N GLU A 312 -7.37 6.83 -4.76
CA GLU A 312 -7.72 5.44 -5.11
C GLU A 312 -6.68 4.76 -6.01
N PRO A 313 -6.12 5.44 -7.04
CA PRO A 313 -5.11 4.81 -7.91
C PRO A 313 -3.77 4.55 -7.23
N LEU A 314 -3.53 5.13 -6.05
CA LEU A 314 -2.38 4.84 -5.20
C LEU A 314 -2.65 3.64 -4.29
N SER A 315 -3.90 3.42 -3.90
CA SER A 315 -4.22 2.25 -3.08
C SER A 315 -4.05 0.96 -3.88
N GLN A 316 -3.29 0.01 -3.32
CA GLN A 316 -3.22 -1.34 -3.88
C GLN A 316 -4.59 -2.02 -3.72
N THR A 317 -5.04 -2.74 -4.75
CA THR A 317 -6.26 -3.53 -4.68
C THR A 317 -5.94 -4.93 -4.20
N GLY A 318 -6.75 -5.43 -3.27
CA GLY A 318 -6.67 -6.83 -2.87
C GLY A 318 -7.03 -7.77 -4.03
N GLY A 319 -6.74 -9.06 -3.82
CA GLY A 319 -7.15 -10.15 -4.71
C GLY A 319 -8.67 -10.33 -4.78
N PRO A 320 -9.16 -11.15 -5.72
CA PRO A 320 -10.55 -11.63 -5.68
C PRO A 320 -10.79 -12.38 -4.35
N MET A 321 -12.05 -12.41 -3.89
CA MET A 321 -12.50 -13.01 -2.60
C MET A 321 -12.39 -12.15 -1.33
N MET A 322 -12.59 -10.84 -1.44
CA MET A 322 -12.74 -10.00 -0.26
C MET A 322 -14.18 -10.04 0.27
N GLY A 323 -14.38 -10.74 1.38
CA GLY A 323 -15.58 -10.56 2.19
C GLY A 323 -15.54 -9.14 2.79
N MET A 324 -16.44 -8.26 2.35
CA MET A 324 -16.70 -7.00 3.04
C MET A 324 -17.31 -7.32 4.40
N THR A 325 -16.45 -7.53 5.40
CA THR A 325 -16.89 -7.50 6.78
C THR A 325 -17.26 -6.05 7.09
N ASN A 326 -18.52 -5.79 7.43
CA ASN A 326 -19.05 -4.47 7.80
C ASN A 326 -18.45 -3.90 9.11
N PHE A 327 -17.20 -4.23 9.44
CA PHE A 327 -16.47 -3.55 10.51
C PHE A 327 -16.14 -2.15 10.02
N GLY A 328 -17.10 -1.25 10.18
CA GLY A 328 -17.05 0.12 9.69
C GLY A 328 -15.69 0.79 9.97
N GLY A 329 -15.12 1.41 8.94
CA GLY A 329 -13.94 2.25 9.06
C GLY A 329 -14.22 3.56 9.82
N PRO A 330 -13.32 4.54 9.80
CA PRO A 330 -13.52 5.82 10.47
C PRO A 330 -14.64 6.62 9.79
N ALA A 331 -15.80 6.68 10.46
CA ALA A 331 -16.97 7.42 10.00
C ALA A 331 -16.72 8.94 10.01
N PRO A 332 -16.93 9.65 8.88
CA PRO A 332 -16.75 11.10 8.81
C PRO A 332 -17.45 11.90 9.91
N ILE A 333 -18.70 11.57 10.25
CA ILE A 333 -19.49 12.30 11.26
C ILE A 333 -18.93 12.08 12.66
N THR A 334 -18.58 10.84 13.00
CA THR A 334 -17.97 10.53 14.30
C THR A 334 -16.60 11.19 14.45
N VAL A 335 -15.76 11.15 13.40
CA VAL A 335 -14.48 11.84 13.42
C VAL A 335 -14.67 13.36 13.56
N ALA A 336 -15.65 13.95 12.88
CA ALA A 336 -15.99 15.36 13.04
C ALA A 336 -16.46 15.69 14.47
N ALA A 337 -17.26 14.82 15.09
CA ALA A 337 -17.69 14.99 16.47
C ALA A 337 -16.50 14.92 17.45
N ILE A 338 -15.57 13.97 17.26
CA ILE A 338 -14.33 13.86 18.04
C ILE A 338 -13.49 15.13 17.86
N ALA A 339 -13.33 15.59 16.63
CA ALA A 339 -12.63 16.83 16.28
C ALA A 339 -13.21 18.05 17.04
N LEU A 340 -14.53 18.22 17.02
CA LEU A 340 -15.22 19.30 17.74
C LEU A 340 -15.02 19.19 19.25
N ALA A 341 -15.15 17.97 19.81
CA ALA A 341 -14.96 17.74 21.23
C ALA A 341 -13.53 18.09 21.68
N VAL A 342 -12.51 17.61 20.96
CA VAL A 342 -11.10 17.93 21.23
C VAL A 342 -10.85 19.43 21.16
N GLY A 343 -11.36 20.08 20.10
CA GLY A 343 -11.25 21.53 19.94
C GLY A 343 -11.86 22.32 21.09
N ALA A 344 -13.09 21.96 21.48
CA ALA A 344 -13.81 22.60 22.58
C ALA A 344 -13.08 22.42 23.92
N SER A 345 -12.60 21.21 24.22
CA SER A 345 -11.86 20.93 25.45
C SER A 345 -10.57 21.75 25.54
N VAL A 346 -9.77 21.78 24.48
CA VAL A 346 -8.52 22.57 24.45
C VAL A 346 -8.82 24.07 24.55
N GLY A 347 -9.86 24.54 23.86
CA GLY A 347 -10.31 25.93 23.93
C GLY A 347 -10.71 26.34 25.34
N LEU A 348 -11.52 25.51 26.02
CA LEU A 348 -11.98 25.75 27.38
C LEU A 348 -10.82 25.80 28.38
N VAL A 349 -9.90 24.81 28.34
CA VAL A 349 -8.71 24.80 29.19
C VAL A 349 -7.85 26.04 28.93
N GLY A 350 -7.66 26.40 27.66
CA GLY A 350 -6.90 27.58 27.28
C GLY A 350 -7.50 28.87 27.84
N TRP A 351 -8.83 29.00 27.81
CA TRP A 351 -9.58 30.13 28.35
C TRP A 351 -9.50 30.21 29.87
N ILE A 352 -9.64 29.09 30.59
CA ILE A 352 -9.51 29.05 32.06
C ILE A 352 -8.13 29.57 32.48
N ILE A 353 -7.06 29.06 31.86
CA ILE A 353 -5.69 29.47 32.20
C ILE A 353 -5.46 30.96 31.88
N ASP A 354 -6.03 31.49 30.79
CA ASP A 354 -5.90 32.91 30.45
C ASP A 354 -6.67 33.80 31.43
N ARG A 355 -7.86 33.37 31.85
CA ARG A 355 -8.66 34.07 32.86
C ARG A 355 -7.92 34.14 34.20
N ASP A 356 -7.34 33.04 34.65
CA ASP A 356 -6.57 32.99 35.89
C ASP A 356 -5.31 33.85 35.83
N LYS A 357 -4.61 33.84 34.69
CA LYS A 357 -3.46 34.72 34.49
C LYS A 357 -3.85 36.20 34.56
N LYS A 358 -4.95 36.60 33.91
CA LYS A 358 -5.48 37.97 34.00
C LYS A 358 -5.86 38.35 35.44
N ARG A 359 -6.50 37.45 36.17
CA ARG A 359 -6.85 37.66 37.60
C ARG A 359 -5.62 37.84 38.49
N ARG A 360 -4.55 37.05 38.28
CA ARG A 360 -3.29 37.21 39.02
C ARG A 360 -2.63 38.56 38.75
N ILE A 361 -2.58 38.99 37.49
CA ILE A 361 -2.03 40.30 37.11
C ILE A 361 -2.83 41.44 37.74
N ALA A 362 -4.17 41.35 37.70
CA ALA A 362 -5.04 42.35 38.32
C ALA A 362 -4.83 42.46 39.84
N ARG A 363 -4.66 41.33 40.54
CA ARG A 363 -4.37 41.33 41.99
C ARG A 363 -3.02 41.96 42.31
N THR A 364 -2.00 41.74 41.50
CA THR A 364 -0.68 42.35 41.72
C THR A 364 -0.67 43.85 41.46
N SER A 365 -1.54 44.37 40.57
CA SER A 365 -1.61 45.81 40.27
C SER A 365 -2.40 46.63 41.31
N THR A 366 -3.18 46.00 42.20
CA THR A 366 -3.97 46.71 43.24
C THR A 366 -3.20 46.86 44.56
N VAL A 367 -2.04 46.21 44.69
CA VAL A 367 -1.21 46.23 45.92
C VAL A 367 -0.06 47.24 45.81
N GLN A 368 0.12 47.87 44.64
CA GLN A 368 1.04 49.00 44.41
C GLN A 368 0.24 50.28 44.34
#